data_AF-A0A3C1FQ49-F1
#
_entry.id   AF-A0A3C1FQ49-F1
#
_cell.length_a   1.000
_cell.length_b   1.000
_cell.length_c   1.000
_cell.angle_alpha   90.00
_cell.angle_beta   90.00
_cell.angle_gamma   90.00
#
_symmetry.space_group_name_H-M   'P 1'
#
loop_
_entity.id
_entity.type
_entity.pdbx_description
1 polymer ?
#
loop_
_entity_poly.entity_id
_entity_poly.type
_entity_poly.pdbx_seq_one_letter_code
_entity_poly.pdbx_strand_id
1 'polypeptide(L)'
;NKLLFNGQEQTLRFPAYPLAGQGGVAPVLVTLRLQQGETGAALLYVQGETERVLMPKLSDGQFSYYGILPPETAPRWHRAWANAERLPKLVRLNVTPGDGGQFWPALIIAPATQPPPFG
;
A
#
# COMPACT_ATOMS: atom_id res chain seq x y z
N ASN A 1 -6.73 -17.25 -11.87
CA ASN A 1 -5.52 -16.39 -11.97
C ASN A 1 -5.43 -15.56 -10.69
N LYS A 2 -4.46 -15.79 -9.80
CA LYS A 2 -4.36 -15.04 -8.54
C LYS A 2 -3.68 -13.70 -8.83
N LEU A 3 -4.32 -12.58 -8.49
CA LEU A 3 -3.68 -11.27 -8.59
C LEU A 3 -2.43 -11.23 -7.70
N LEU A 4 -1.34 -10.65 -8.20
CA LEU A 4 -0.14 -10.36 -7.41
C LEU A 4 -0.34 -9.16 -6.46
N PHE A 5 -1.56 -8.61 -6.43
CA PHE A 5 -2.03 -7.63 -5.47
C PHE A 5 -2.59 -8.33 -4.23
N ASN A 6 -2.14 -7.93 -3.04
CA ASN A 6 -2.72 -8.37 -1.77
C ASN A 6 -2.70 -7.20 -0.78
N GLY A 7 -3.87 -6.83 -0.29
CA GLY A 7 -4.03 -5.76 0.68
C GLY A 7 -4.53 -6.26 2.03
N GLN A 8 -3.86 -5.86 3.10
CA GLN A 8 -4.27 -5.98 4.50
C GLN A 8 -4.24 -4.60 5.15
N GLU A 9 -4.69 -4.48 6.40
CA GLU A 9 -4.70 -3.18 7.12
C GLU A 9 -3.29 -2.63 7.33
N GLN A 10 -2.28 -3.49 7.49
CA GLN A 10 -0.90 -3.09 7.79
C GLN A 10 0.08 -3.38 6.65
N THR A 11 -0.34 -4.11 5.61
CA THR A 11 0.51 -4.46 4.48
C THR A 11 -0.20 -4.31 3.15
N LEU A 12 0.52 -3.82 2.16
CA LEU A 12 0.06 -3.72 0.79
C LEU A 12 1.15 -4.24 -0.13
N ARG A 13 0.87 -5.37 -0.79
CA ARG A 13 1.79 -6.02 -1.72
C ARG A 13 1.26 -5.91 -3.14
N PHE A 14 2.07 -5.44 -4.06
CA PHE A 14 1.67 -5.19 -5.44
C PHE A 14 2.88 -5.15 -6.39
N PRO A 15 2.69 -5.48 -7.68
CA PRO A 15 3.71 -5.24 -8.68
C PRO A 15 3.87 -3.73 -8.93
N ALA A 16 5.11 -3.26 -8.95
CA ALA A 16 5.47 -1.87 -9.25
C ALA A 16 6.80 -1.82 -10.01
N TYR A 17 7.07 -0.73 -10.71
CA TYR A 17 8.44 -0.49 -11.16
C TYR A 17 9.33 -0.12 -9.97
N PRO A 18 10.60 -0.53 -9.97
CA PRO A 18 11.57 -0.08 -8.98
C PRO A 18 11.62 1.45 -8.93
N LEU A 19 11.88 2.00 -7.74
CA LEU A 19 12.06 3.45 -7.61
C LEU A 19 13.31 3.89 -8.39
N ALA A 20 13.27 5.10 -8.95
CA ALA A 20 14.41 5.68 -9.65
C ALA A 20 15.69 5.60 -8.79
N GLY A 21 16.78 5.11 -9.37
CA GLY A 21 18.05 4.86 -8.67
C GLY A 21 18.23 3.43 -8.14
N GLN A 22 17.23 2.55 -8.23
CA GLN A 22 17.38 1.11 -7.88
C GLN A 22 17.77 0.22 -9.07
N GLY A 23 17.77 0.76 -10.29
CA GLY A 23 18.01 0.00 -11.52
C GLY A 23 16.87 -0.99 -11.84
N GLY A 24 16.77 -1.39 -13.11
CA GLY A 24 15.75 -2.34 -13.57
C GLY A 24 14.58 -1.70 -14.30
N VAL A 25 14.20 -2.32 -15.41
CA VAL A 25 13.11 -1.89 -16.32
C VAL A 25 11.89 -2.80 -16.25
N ALA A 26 11.94 -3.82 -15.39
CA ALA A 26 10.87 -4.80 -15.22
C ALA A 26 10.10 -4.53 -13.92
N PRO A 27 8.78 -4.77 -13.89
CA PRO A 27 8.02 -4.74 -12.65
C PRO A 27 8.57 -5.74 -11.64
N VAL A 28 8.73 -5.27 -10.40
CA VAL A 28 9.12 -6.07 -9.24
C VAL A 28 7.97 -6.08 -8.24
N LEU A 29 8.03 -7.04 -7.33
CA LEU A 29 7.02 -7.19 -6.30
C LEU A 29 7.45 -6.42 -5.05
N VAL A 30 6.66 -5.41 -4.71
CA VAL A 30 6.92 -4.50 -3.59
C VAL A 30 5.91 -4.75 -2.49
N THR A 31 6.34 -4.55 -1.25
CA THR A 31 5.45 -4.47 -0.09
C THR A 31 5.62 -3.14 0.61
N LEU A 32 4.53 -2.40 0.76
CA LEU A 32 4.44 -1.34 1.77
C LEU A 32 3.98 -1.96 3.08
N ARG A 33 4.70 -1.71 4.16
CA ARG A 33 4.41 -2.29 5.48
C ARG A 33 4.39 -1.19 6.54
N LEU A 34 3.30 -1.13 7.28
CA LEU A 34 3.23 -0.41 8.54
C LEU A 34 3.72 -1.36 9.63
N GLN A 35 4.80 -0.99 10.30
CA GLN A 35 5.46 -1.80 11.32
C GLN A 35 5.53 -1.02 12.63
N GLN A 36 5.08 -1.65 13.71
CA GLN A 36 5.25 -1.12 15.06
C GLN A 36 6.69 -1.31 15.54
N GLY A 37 7.22 -0.32 16.24
CA GLY A 37 8.54 -0.35 16.86
C GLY A 37 8.56 0.36 18.21
N GLU A 38 9.70 0.30 18.90
CA GLU A 38 9.86 0.84 20.26
C GLU A 38 9.58 2.36 20.35
N THR A 39 9.87 3.09 19.28
CA THR A 39 9.73 4.55 19.21
C THR A 39 8.48 4.99 18.43
N GLY A 40 7.56 4.06 18.16
CA GLY A 40 6.36 4.25 17.34
C GLY A 40 6.38 3.41 16.07
N ALA A 41 5.33 3.54 15.26
CA ALA A 41 5.20 2.87 13.98
C ALA A 41 6.05 3.54 12.88
N ALA A 42 6.32 2.79 11.82
CA ALA A 42 6.96 3.29 10.62
C ALA A 42 6.30 2.70 9.37
N LEU A 43 6.23 3.49 8.30
CA LEU A 43 5.92 3.01 6.96
C LEU A 43 7.21 2.61 6.25
N LEU A 44 7.28 1.36 5.83
CA LEU A 44 8.42 0.74 5.18
C LEU A 44 8.09 0.39 3.73
N TYR A 45 9.06 0.58 2.84
CA TYR A 45 9.09 0.02 1.49
C TYR A 45 10.01 -1.20 1.51
N VAL A 46 9.49 -2.36 1.12
CA VAL A 46 10.22 -3.63 1.12
C VAL A 46 10.22 -4.21 -0.29
N GLN A 47 11.41 -4.54 -0.79
CA GLN A 47 11.64 -5.17 -2.09
C GLN A 47 12.71 -6.25 -1.96
N GLY A 48 12.31 -7.52 -2.08
CA GLY A 48 13.19 -8.64 -1.74
C GLY A 48 13.70 -8.50 -0.31
N GLU A 49 15.02 -8.58 -0.14
CA GLU A 49 15.70 -8.42 1.16
C GLU A 49 16.00 -6.95 1.52
N THR A 50 15.65 -6.00 0.65
CA THR A 50 15.91 -4.57 0.90
C THR A 50 14.72 -3.91 1.56
N GLU A 51 14.96 -3.26 2.70
CA GLU A 51 13.98 -2.44 3.40
C GLU A 51 14.41 -0.97 3.45
N ARG A 52 13.46 -0.06 3.22
CA ARG A 52 13.65 1.39 3.31
C ARG A 52 12.55 2.01 4.14
N VAL A 53 12.92 2.80 5.14
CA VAL A 53 11.97 3.64 5.88
C VAL A 53 11.50 4.78 4.98
N LEU A 54 10.20 4.83 4.70
CA LEU A 54 9.57 5.96 3.99
C LEU A 54 9.16 7.05 4.97
N MET A 55 8.66 6.65 6.14
CA MET A 55 8.17 7.57 7.15
C MET A 55 8.28 6.96 8.55
N PRO A 56 9.12 7.52 9.43
CA PRO A 56 9.28 7.06 10.81
C PRO A 56 8.29 7.75 11.77
N LYS A 57 8.28 7.31 13.04
CA LYS A 57 7.63 7.98 14.18
C LYS A 57 6.13 8.24 13.99
N LEU A 58 5.42 7.26 13.45
CA LEU A 58 3.95 7.29 13.38
C LEU A 58 3.37 6.82 14.71
N SER A 59 2.28 7.43 15.15
CA SER A 59 1.48 6.88 16.25
C SER A 59 0.51 5.81 15.76
N ASP A 60 0.03 5.94 14.52
CA ASP A 60 -0.91 5.01 13.90
C ASP A 60 -0.81 5.03 12.37
N GLY A 61 -1.28 3.97 11.73
CA GLY A 61 -1.45 3.89 10.30
C GLY A 61 -2.31 2.70 9.88
N GLN A 62 -3.03 2.86 8.78
CA GLN A 62 -3.81 1.78 8.19
C GLN A 62 -4.06 1.96 6.69
N PHE A 63 -4.10 0.84 5.98
CA PHE A 63 -4.63 0.73 4.64
C PHE A 63 -6.11 0.35 4.65
N SER A 64 -6.87 0.82 3.66
CA SER A 64 -8.23 0.37 3.38
C SER A 64 -8.50 0.39 1.88
N TYR A 65 -9.48 -0.39 1.44
CA TYR A 65 -9.68 -0.75 0.04
C TYR A 65 -11.12 -0.52 -0.36
N TYR A 66 -11.37 0.31 -1.37
CA TYR A 66 -12.71 0.59 -1.86
C TYR A 66 -13.04 -0.28 -3.06
N GLY A 67 -14.14 -1.00 -3.01
CA GLY A 67 -14.62 -1.81 -4.13
C GLY A 67 -15.69 -2.80 -3.72
N ILE A 68 -15.95 -3.75 -4.62
CA ILE A 68 -16.95 -4.82 -4.45
C ILE A 68 -16.20 -6.14 -4.25
N LEU A 69 -16.41 -6.77 -3.09
CA LEU A 69 -15.99 -8.16 -2.85
C LEU A 69 -17.23 -9.05 -2.82
N PRO A 70 -17.20 -10.30 -3.33
CA PRO A 70 -18.34 -11.21 -3.20
C PRO A 70 -18.73 -11.40 -1.73
N PRO A 71 -20.04 -11.49 -1.40
CA PRO A 71 -21.20 -11.50 -2.29
C PRO A 71 -21.84 -10.11 -2.55
N GLU A 72 -21.09 -9.02 -2.43
CA GLU A 72 -21.65 -7.67 -2.43
C GLU A 72 -22.12 -7.20 -3.81
N THR A 73 -23.09 -6.28 -3.80
CA THR A 73 -23.67 -5.65 -5.00
C THR A 73 -23.30 -4.17 -5.14
N ALA A 74 -22.77 -3.55 -4.10
CA ALA A 74 -22.38 -2.13 -4.09
C ALA A 74 -20.99 -1.94 -3.48
N PRO A 75 -20.21 -0.98 -3.98
CA PRO A 75 -18.84 -0.75 -3.50
C PRO A 75 -18.82 -0.09 -2.12
N ARG A 76 -17.94 -0.58 -1.25
CA ARG A 76 -17.69 -0.01 0.08
C ARG A 76 -16.22 -0.10 0.45
N TRP A 77 -15.86 0.52 1.58
CA TRP A 77 -14.52 0.38 2.15
C TRP A 77 -14.39 -0.95 2.89
N HIS A 78 -13.25 -1.59 2.68
CA HIS A 78 -12.84 -2.85 3.26
C HIS A 78 -11.50 -2.69 3.97
N ARG A 79 -11.30 -3.48 5.02
CA ARG A 79 -10.04 -3.54 5.77
C ARG A 79 -8.99 -4.44 5.10
N ALA A 80 -9.45 -5.40 4.31
CA ALA A 80 -8.59 -6.30 3.55
C ALA A 80 -9.10 -6.45 2.11
N TRP A 81 -8.16 -6.75 1.21
CA TRP A 81 -8.40 -7.03 -0.19
C TRP A 81 -7.47 -8.19 -0.62
N ALA A 82 -7.82 -9.38 -0.14
CA ALA A 82 -7.03 -10.60 -0.31
C ALA A 82 -7.77 -11.60 -1.20
N ASN A 83 -7.01 -12.34 -2.02
CA ASN A 83 -7.53 -13.38 -2.91
C ASN A 83 -8.66 -12.90 -3.86
N ALA A 84 -8.71 -11.60 -4.14
CA ALA A 84 -9.68 -11.03 -5.06
C ALA A 84 -9.28 -11.30 -6.52
N GLU A 85 -10.27 -11.46 -7.39
CA GLU A 85 -10.06 -11.59 -8.84
C GLU A 85 -9.87 -10.24 -9.54
N ARG A 86 -10.17 -9.14 -8.84
CA ARG A 86 -10.09 -7.77 -9.36
C ARG A 86 -9.34 -6.87 -8.37
N LEU A 87 -8.69 -5.84 -8.88
CA LEU A 87 -8.09 -4.79 -8.05
C LEU A 87 -9.18 -4.00 -7.32
N PRO A 88 -8.87 -3.40 -6.15
CA PRO A 88 -9.75 -2.40 -5.57
C PRO A 88 -9.81 -1.18 -6.50
N LYS A 89 -10.93 -0.46 -6.47
CA LYS A 89 -11.08 0.81 -7.21
C LYS A 89 -10.20 1.90 -6.61
N LEU A 90 -10.09 1.94 -5.29
CA LEU A 90 -9.23 2.87 -4.55
C LEU A 90 -8.53 2.15 -3.40
N VAL A 91 -7.32 2.59 -3.09
CA VAL A 91 -6.60 2.29 -1.86
C VAL A 91 -6.51 3.58 -1.07
N ARG A 92 -6.79 3.53 0.23
CA ARG A 92 -6.60 4.64 1.14
C ARG A 92 -5.54 4.29 2.17
N LEU A 93 -4.55 5.16 2.32
CA LEU A 93 -3.58 5.14 3.42
C LEU A 93 -3.89 6.29 4.37
N ASN A 94 -4.20 5.96 5.61
CA ASN A 94 -4.24 6.91 6.71
C ASN A 94 -3.02 6.68 7.59
N VAL A 95 -2.39 7.75 8.05
CA VAL A 95 -1.27 7.72 8.98
C VAL A 95 -1.38 8.93 9.90
N THR A 96 -0.93 8.75 11.13
CA THR A 96 -0.92 9.81 12.14
C THR A 96 0.51 10.02 12.59
N PRO A 97 1.10 11.21 12.38
CA PRO A 97 2.41 11.55 12.93
C PRO A 97 2.40 11.47 14.46
N GLY A 98 3.39 10.82 15.05
CA GLY A 98 3.48 10.60 16.50
C GLY A 98 4.18 11.72 17.27
N ASP A 99 4.76 12.70 16.60
CA ASP A 99 5.51 13.82 17.20
C ASP A 99 4.67 15.09 17.42
N GLY A 100 3.34 14.98 17.31
CA GLY A 100 2.45 16.15 17.32
C GLY A 100 2.59 17.03 16.08
N GLY A 101 3.25 16.51 15.03
CA GLY A 101 3.41 17.17 13.75
C GLY A 101 2.08 17.41 13.02
N GLN A 102 2.18 18.12 11.89
CA GLN A 102 1.01 18.52 11.12
C GLN A 102 0.20 17.30 10.64
N PHE A 103 -1.13 17.38 10.83
CA PHE A 103 -2.07 16.39 10.33
C PHE A 103 -1.81 16.08 8.86
N TRP A 104 -1.64 14.78 8.55
CA TRP A 104 -1.46 14.33 7.19
C TRP A 104 -2.80 13.86 6.62
N PRO A 105 -3.22 14.36 5.45
CA PRO A 105 -4.49 13.96 4.87
C PRO A 105 -4.46 12.47 4.48
N ALA A 106 -5.63 11.85 4.46
CA ALA A 106 -5.80 10.53 3.88
C ALA A 106 -5.33 10.54 2.43
N LEU A 107 -4.34 9.70 2.09
CA LEU A 107 -3.95 9.49 0.71
C LEU A 107 -4.92 8.50 0.07
N ILE A 108 -5.58 8.91 -1.01
CA ILE A 108 -6.50 8.06 -1.78
C ILE A 108 -5.92 7.87 -3.18
N ILE A 109 -5.61 6.63 -3.53
CA ILE A 109 -4.90 6.26 -4.76
C ILE A 109 -5.73 5.25 -5.55
N ALA A 110 -5.93 5.49 -6.85
CA ALA A 110 -6.46 4.47 -7.75
C ALA A 110 -5.30 3.56 -8.21
N PRO A 111 -5.36 2.23 -8.03
CA PRO A 111 -4.34 1.33 -8.55
C PRO A 111 -4.23 1.44 -10.07
N ALA A 112 -3.01 1.48 -10.59
CA ALA A 112 -2.78 1.47 -12.02
C ALA A 112 -3.22 0.13 -12.62
N THR A 113 -4.05 0.19 -13.67
CA THR A 113 -4.51 -1.01 -14.40
C THR A 113 -3.52 -1.47 -15.47
N GLN A 114 -2.54 -0.63 -15.79
CA GLN A 114 -1.43 -0.89 -16.69
C GLN A 114 -0.16 -0.26 -16.11
N PRO A 115 1.03 -0.82 -16.35
CA PRO A 115 2.28 -0.13 -16.03
C PRO A 115 2.33 1.22 -16.80
N PRO A 116 2.83 2.32 -16.22
CA PRO A 116 2.98 3.59 -16.95
C PRO A 116 3.81 3.38 -18.23
N PRO A 117 3.49 4.08 -19.34
CA PRO A 117 4.24 3.94 -20.59
C PRO A 117 5.72 4.28 -20.34
N PHE A 118 6.62 3.51 -20.96
CA PHE A 118 8.04 3.78 -20.93
C PHE A 118 8.29 5.19 -21.49
N GLY A 119 8.92 6.06 -20.68
CA GLY A 119 9.50 7.32 -21.12
C GLY A 119 10.94 7.13 -21.55
#